data_AF-A0A401X8W5-F1
#
_entry.id   AF-A0A401X8W5-F1
#
_cell.length_a   1.000
_cell.length_b   1.000
_cell.length_c   1.000
_cell.angle_alpha   90.00
_cell.angle_beta   90.00
_cell.angle_gamma   90.00
#
_symmetry.space_group_name_H-M   'P 1'
#
loop_
_entity.id
_entity.type
_entity.pdbx_description
1 polymer ?
#
loop_
_entity_poly.entity_id
_entity_poly.type
_entity_poly.pdbx_seq_one_letter_code
_entity_poly.pdbx_strand_id
1 'polypeptide(L)'
;MTDQTEPAPRLGVAPLDEAFARLEAAFHGIPSPKSHNFISQELADKVLTPSRRNIIEVLTNRGGLSLAEIATATGQAIEGVRADVQALCLAGLLCQPDADHAAFS
;
A
#
# COMPACT_ATOMS: atom_id res chain seq x y z
N MET A 1 -15.45 -19.20 8.48
CA MET A 1 -14.86 -18.49 7.34
C MET A 1 -14.35 -17.18 7.91
N THR A 2 -13.13 -17.18 8.43
CA THR A 2 -12.55 -16.00 9.10
C THR A 2 -12.36 -14.93 8.04
N ASP A 3 -13.03 -13.81 8.23
CA ASP A 3 -12.79 -12.56 7.53
C ASP A 3 -11.32 -12.19 7.80
N GLN A 4 -10.43 -12.55 6.87
CA GLN A 4 -9.00 -12.20 6.93
C GLN A 4 -8.83 -10.76 6.45
N THR A 5 -9.52 -9.83 7.10
CA THR A 5 -9.23 -8.41 6.92
C THR A 5 -8.00 -8.13 7.80
N GLU A 6 -6.80 -8.43 7.29
CA GLU A 6 -5.58 -7.96 7.93
C GLU A 6 -5.65 -6.42 8.00
N PRO A 7 -5.33 -5.81 9.16
CA PRO A 7 -5.35 -4.36 9.28
C PRO A 7 -4.37 -3.76 8.26
N ALA A 8 -4.83 -2.72 7.55
CA ALA A 8 -4.03 -2.09 6.51
C ALA A 8 -2.64 -1.65 7.05
N PRO A 9 -1.57 -1.83 6.27
CA PRO A 9 -0.23 -1.46 6.71
C PRO A 9 -0.15 0.06 6.93
N ARG A 10 0.69 0.46 7.90
CA ARG A 10 0.95 1.89 8.13
C ARG A 10 1.80 2.47 7.01
N LEU A 11 1.37 3.58 6.42
CA LEU A 11 2.18 4.36 5.49
C LEU A 11 2.71 5.59 6.22
N GLY A 12 4.03 5.77 6.22
CA GLY A 12 4.66 6.86 6.98
C GLY A 12 5.97 7.33 6.38
N VAL A 13 6.50 8.40 6.97
CA VAL A 13 7.85 8.89 6.71
C VAL A 13 8.66 8.60 7.95
N ALA A 14 9.78 7.88 7.80
CA ALA A 14 10.66 7.57 8.90
C ALA A 14 12.11 7.54 8.38
N PRO A 15 13.07 8.03 9.17
CA PRO A 15 14.48 7.88 8.84
C PRO A 15 14.89 6.40 8.93
N LEU A 16 16.02 6.08 8.30
CA LEU A 16 16.44 4.69 8.11
C LEU A 16 16.80 4.01 9.45
N ASP A 17 17.35 4.75 10.39
CA ASP A 17 17.67 4.30 11.74
C ASP A 17 16.41 3.88 12.53
N GLU A 18 15.31 4.64 12.43
CA GLU A 18 14.04 4.27 13.05
C GLU A 18 13.47 2.97 12.43
N ALA A 19 13.57 2.84 11.10
CA ALA A 19 13.16 1.61 10.40
C ALA A 19 13.99 0.39 10.86
N PHE A 20 15.31 0.55 11.03
CA PHE A 20 16.18 -0.50 11.55
C PHE A 20 15.91 -0.84 13.01
N ALA A 21 15.68 0.16 13.86
CA ALA A 21 15.35 -0.05 15.27
C ALA A 21 14.06 -0.88 15.42
N ARG A 22 13.05 -0.62 14.59
CA ARG A 22 11.82 -1.42 14.55
C ARG A 22 12.05 -2.86 14.07
N LEU A 23 12.93 -3.04 13.09
CA LEU A 23 13.32 -4.36 12.62
C LEU A 23 14.08 -5.15 13.70
N GLU A 24 15.02 -4.51 14.39
CA GLU A 24 15.75 -5.10 15.52
C GLU A 24 14.80 -5.52 16.65
N ALA A 25 13.87 -4.64 17.04
CA ALA A 25 12.84 -4.96 18.03
C ALA A 25 12.01 -6.19 17.62
N ALA A 26 11.68 -6.33 16.33
CA ALA A 26 10.97 -7.49 15.82
C ALA A 26 11.78 -8.79 15.94
N PHE A 27 13.11 -8.76 15.71
CA PHE A 27 13.99 -9.91 15.97
C PHE A 27 14.04 -10.30 17.45
N HIS A 28 13.80 -9.35 18.36
CA HIS A 28 13.65 -9.60 19.79
C HIS A 28 12.23 -10.02 20.22
N GLY A 29 11.33 -10.29 19.27
CA GLY A 29 9.97 -10.75 19.54
C GLY A 29 9.00 -9.65 19.94
N ILE A 30 9.37 -8.38 19.78
CA ILE A 30 8.45 -7.26 19.99
C ILE A 30 7.60 -7.11 18.71
N PRO A 31 6.27 -7.31 18.78
CA PRO A 31 5.42 -7.22 17.60
C PRO A 31 5.43 -5.78 17.06
N SER A 32 5.76 -5.63 15.77
CA SER A 32 5.59 -4.38 15.02
C SER A 32 4.47 -4.55 14.01
N PRO A 33 3.56 -3.56 13.85
CA PRO A 33 2.63 -3.56 12.74
C PRO A 33 3.39 -3.53 11.40
N LYS A 34 2.78 -4.10 10.35
CA LYS A 34 3.25 -3.95 8.97
C LYS A 34 3.26 -2.46 8.61
N SER A 35 4.32 -2.02 7.94
CA SER A 35 4.45 -0.63 7.53
C SER A 35 5.30 -0.47 6.28
N HIS A 36 4.99 0.51 5.46
CA HIS A 36 5.87 1.02 4.41
C HIS A 36 6.32 2.43 4.79
N ASN A 37 7.63 2.65 4.78
CA ASN A 37 8.21 3.93 5.16
C ASN A 37 8.91 4.58 3.96
N PHE A 38 8.72 5.88 3.81
CA PHE A 38 9.51 6.72 2.93
C PHE A 38 10.62 7.40 3.73
N ILE A 39 11.79 7.56 3.13
CA ILE A 39 12.93 8.27 3.76
C ILE A 39 12.71 9.79 3.85
N SER A 40 11.73 10.33 3.11
CA SER A 40 11.39 11.76 3.13
C SER A 40 9.95 12.01 2.71
N GLN A 41 9.40 13.12 3.18
CA GLN A 41 8.06 13.59 2.78
C GLN A 41 7.99 13.88 1.28
N GLU A 42 9.05 14.45 0.70
CA GLU A 42 9.12 14.74 -0.73
C GLU A 42 9.00 13.46 -1.58
N LEU A 43 9.69 12.37 -1.18
CA LEU A 43 9.58 11.10 -1.88
C LEU A 43 8.18 10.51 -1.72
N ALA A 44 7.61 10.59 -0.51
CA ALA A 44 6.25 10.14 -0.25
C ALA A 44 5.25 10.85 -1.18
N ASP A 45 5.36 12.17 -1.33
CA ASP A 45 4.44 12.95 -2.18
C ASP A 45 4.63 12.70 -3.68
N LYS A 46 5.85 12.39 -4.13
CA LYS A 46 6.12 11.95 -5.51
C LYS A 46 5.49 10.59 -5.82
N VAL A 47 5.50 9.66 -4.87
CA VAL A 47 4.92 8.33 -5.03
C VAL A 47 3.40 8.37 -4.86
N LEU A 48 2.92 9.00 -3.79
CA LEU A 48 1.52 9.09 -3.37
C LEU A 48 0.86 10.34 -3.96
N THR A 49 0.75 10.37 -5.29
CA THR A 49 -0.07 11.37 -5.99
C THR A 49 -1.53 11.30 -5.52
N PRO A 50 -2.35 12.35 -5.71
CA PRO A 50 -3.76 12.32 -5.30
C PRO A 50 -4.54 11.11 -5.82
N SER A 51 -4.31 10.74 -7.08
CA SER A 51 -4.89 9.55 -7.72
C SER A 51 -4.54 8.27 -6.96
N ARG A 52 -3.26 8.08 -6.67
CA ARG A 52 -2.76 6.90 -5.97
C ARG A 52 -3.20 6.83 -4.52
N ARG A 53 -3.30 7.98 -3.84
CA ARG A 53 -3.87 8.06 -2.48
C ARG A 53 -5.33 7.58 -2.47
N ASN A 54 -6.13 7.97 -3.47
CA ASN A 54 -7.50 7.48 -3.60
C ASN A 54 -7.56 5.95 -3.75
N ILE A 55 -6.66 5.37 -4.56
CA ILE A 55 -6.56 3.90 -4.70
C ILE A 55 -6.19 3.23 -3.36
N ILE A 56 -5.20 3.77 -2.64
CA ILE A 56 -4.79 3.27 -1.32
C ILE A 56 -5.94 3.34 -0.32
N GLU A 57 -6.70 4.43 -0.30
CA GLU A 57 -7.86 4.60 0.57
C GLU A 57 -8.97 3.59 0.24
N VAL A 58 -9.24 3.34 -1.05
CA VAL A 58 -10.19 2.32 -1.49
C VAL A 58 -9.78 0.92 -1.07
N LEU A 59 -8.49 0.59 -1.11
CA LEU A 59 -7.97 -0.71 -0.68
C LEU A 59 -7.87 -0.83 0.85
N THR A 60 -7.86 0.28 1.59
CA THR A 60 -7.68 0.27 3.06
C THR A 60 -8.83 -0.46 3.75
N ASN A 61 -8.48 -1.46 4.58
CA ASN A 61 -9.43 -2.36 5.26
C ASN A 61 -10.34 -3.13 4.30
N ARG A 62 -9.94 -3.25 3.04
CA ARG A 62 -10.53 -4.14 2.06
C ARG A 62 -9.47 -5.16 1.66
N GLY A 63 -9.88 -6.39 1.37
CA GLY A 63 -8.99 -7.38 0.79
C GLY A 63 -8.51 -6.97 -0.61
N GLY A 64 -7.89 -7.89 -1.33
CA GLY A 64 -7.56 -7.64 -2.75
C GLY A 64 -8.81 -7.32 -3.56
N LEU A 65 -8.75 -6.25 -4.35
CA LEU A 65 -9.84 -5.82 -5.24
C LEU A 65 -9.41 -5.92 -6.70
N SER A 66 -10.37 -6.15 -7.59
CA SER A 66 -10.11 -6.07 -9.03
C SER A 66 -9.87 -4.63 -9.48
N LEU A 67 -9.14 -4.44 -10.58
CA LEU A 67 -8.91 -3.12 -11.17
C LEU A 67 -10.23 -2.42 -11.56
N ALA A 68 -11.26 -3.18 -11.93
CA ALA A 68 -12.58 -2.65 -12.27
C ALA A 68 -13.35 -2.14 -11.03
N GLU A 69 -13.26 -2.85 -9.90
CA GLU A 69 -13.83 -2.39 -8.63
C GLU A 69 -13.14 -1.13 -8.14
N ILE A 70 -11.80 -1.07 -8.26
CA ILE A 70 -11.03 0.12 -7.91
C ILE A 70 -11.42 1.29 -8.83
N ALA A 71 -11.49 1.08 -10.14
CA ALA A 71 -11.93 2.10 -11.09
C ALA A 71 -13.34 2.64 -10.79
N THR A 72 -14.26 1.74 -10.44
CA THR A 72 -15.63 2.12 -10.05
C THR A 72 -15.66 2.91 -8.74
N ALA A 73 -14.92 2.48 -7.72
CA ALA A 73 -14.88 3.13 -6.42
C ALA A 73 -14.18 4.50 -6.46
N THR A 74 -13.16 4.64 -7.30
CA THR A 74 -12.40 5.88 -7.47
C THR A 74 -13.02 6.84 -8.49
N GLY A 75 -13.94 6.37 -9.34
CA GLY A 75 -14.50 7.14 -10.46
C GLY A 75 -13.52 7.38 -11.60
N GLN A 76 -12.47 6.55 -11.72
CA GLN A 76 -11.39 6.71 -12.70
C GLN A 76 -11.52 5.73 -13.86
N ALA A 77 -10.89 6.07 -14.99
CA ALA A 77 -10.77 5.14 -16.11
C ALA A 77 -9.87 3.96 -15.74
N ILE A 78 -10.24 2.75 -16.15
CA ILE A 78 -9.52 1.51 -15.80
C ILE A 78 -8.04 1.52 -16.21
N GLU A 79 -7.70 2.14 -17.34
CA GLU A 79 -6.31 2.27 -17.79
C GLU A 79 -5.48 3.19 -16.89
N GLY A 80 -6.09 4.26 -16.36
CA GLY A 80 -5.46 5.13 -15.37
C GLY A 80 -5.19 4.38 -14.07
N VAL A 81 -6.18 3.60 -13.60
CA VAL A 81 -6.03 2.74 -12.42
C VAL A 81 -4.94 1.69 -12.64
N ARG A 82 -4.91 1.03 -13.79
CA ARG A 82 -3.87 0.02 -14.11
C ARG A 82 -2.47 0.62 -14.04
N ALA A 83 -2.26 1.79 -14.65
CA ALA A 83 -0.98 2.49 -14.60
C ALA A 83 -0.57 2.90 -13.18
N ASP A 84 -1.52 3.40 -12.38
CA ASP A 84 -1.25 3.81 -11.00
C ASP A 84 -1.01 2.63 -10.06
N VAL A 85 -1.76 1.53 -10.22
CA VAL A 85 -1.52 0.27 -9.49
C VAL A 85 -0.12 -0.26 -9.82
N GLN A 86 0.27 -0.29 -11.10
CA GLN A 86 1.61 -0.73 -11.49
C GLN A 86 2.70 0.14 -10.84
N ALA A 87 2.52 1.46 -10.80
CA ALA A 87 3.46 2.36 -10.14
C ALA A 87 3.55 2.12 -8.62
N LEU A 88 2.42 1.84 -7.97
CA LEU A 88 2.37 1.50 -6.54
C LEU A 88 2.99 0.13 -6.25
N CYS A 89 2.87 -0.82 -7.16
CA CYS A 89 3.58 -2.10 -7.08
C CYS A 89 5.10 -1.93 -7.22
N LEU A 90 5.55 -1.10 -8.16
CA LEU A 90 6.98 -0.78 -8.29
C LEU A 90 7.54 -0.07 -7.06
N ALA A 91 6.71 0.73 -6.38
CA ALA A 91 7.07 1.35 -5.11
C ALA A 91 7.03 0.39 -3.90
N GLY A 92 6.58 -0.86 -4.09
CA GLY A 92 6.46 -1.87 -3.04
C GLY A 92 5.36 -1.58 -2.02
N LEU A 93 4.31 -0.86 -2.42
CA LEU A 93 3.14 -0.59 -1.58
C LEU A 93 2.00 -1.58 -1.81
N LEU A 94 1.85 -2.03 -3.07
CA LEU A 94 0.84 -2.97 -3.49
C LEU A 94 1.49 -4.20 -4.13
N CYS A 95 0.77 -5.30 -4.15
CA CYS A 95 1.08 -6.47 -4.94
C CYS A 95 -0.10 -6.84 -5.85
N GLN A 96 0.20 -7.52 -6.95
CA GLN A 96 -0.80 -8.08 -7.84
C GLN A 96 -0.83 -9.59 -7.62
N PRO A 97 -1.81 -10.13 -6.88
CA PRO A 97 -1.93 -11.58 -6.69
C PRO A 97 -2.24 -12.31 -8.00
N ASP A 98 -2.89 -11.62 -8.95
CA ASP A 98 -3.08 -12.04 -10.32
C ASP A 98 -3.09 -10.83 -11.28
N ALA A 99 -3.35 -11.06 -12.56
CA ALA A 99 -3.25 -10.04 -13.60
C ALA A 99 -4.20 -8.84 -13.43
N ASP A 100 -5.33 -9.01 -12.73
CA ASP A 100 -6.41 -8.03 -12.66
C ASP A 100 -6.81 -7.63 -11.24
N HIS A 101 -6.09 -8.11 -10.22
CA HIS A 101 -6.30 -7.71 -8.82
C HIS A 101 -5.11 -6.95 -8.24
N ALA A 102 -5.40 -6.12 -7.24
CA ALA A 102 -4.41 -5.42 -6.44
C ALA A 102 -4.75 -5.56 -4.94
N ALA A 103 -3.73 -5.77 -4.13
CA ALA A 103 -3.82 -5.82 -2.67
C ALA A 103 -2.60 -5.12 -2.04
N PHE A 104 -2.65 -4.80 -0.75
CA PHE A 104 -1.43 -4.40 -0.04
C PHE A 104 -0.41 -5.54 -0.02
N SER A 105 0.86 -5.18 -0.22
CA SER A 105 2.00 -6.12 -0.17
C SER A 105 2.33 -6.57 1.24
#